data_AF-A0A0T5P871-F1
#
_entry.id   AF-A0A0T5P871-F1
#
_cell.length_a   1.000
_cell.length_b   1.000
_cell.length_c   1.000
_cell.angle_alpha   90.00
_cell.angle_beta   90.00
_cell.angle_gamma   90.00
#
_symmetry.space_group_name_H-M   'P 1'
#
loop_
_entity.id
_entity.type
_entity.pdbx_description
1 polymer ?
#
loop_
_entity_poly.entity_id
_entity_poly.type
_entity_poly.pdbx_seq_one_letter_code
_entity_poly.pdbx_strand_id
1 'polypeptide(L)'
;MTLSFVTRAMVLTAVTVAGWLYIAEHAGTWGEGEVMEGCEVAEVIDTRTVRLMCGEADRLVRLEGLGVPDVGEPGCDAELAHGALGRDRLRVLLEDGPLEWRRTGEPMEGVPGTPVPVRVTVGDENLADRLVREGLAVEAGGEGAKVNWCDRLGAPVEVEKD
;
A
#
# COMPACT_ATOMS: atom_id res chain seq x y z
N MET A 1 -9.36 -29.80 -46.84
CA MET A 1 -9.69 -29.17 -45.54
C MET A 1 -10.90 -28.30 -45.77
N THR A 2 -12.07 -28.72 -45.30
CA THR A 2 -13.35 -28.11 -45.69
C THR A 2 -13.52 -26.75 -45.04
N LEU A 3 -14.07 -25.79 -45.79
CA LEU A 3 -14.35 -24.40 -45.37
C LEU A 3 -15.01 -24.33 -43.98
N SER A 4 -15.86 -25.32 -43.66
CA SER A 4 -16.52 -25.50 -42.37
C SER A 4 -15.58 -25.59 -41.16
N PHE A 5 -14.39 -26.20 -41.30
CA PHE A 5 -13.44 -26.35 -40.21
C PHE A 5 -12.76 -25.02 -39.87
N VAL A 6 -12.39 -24.25 -40.91
CA VAL A 6 -11.76 -22.94 -40.74
C VAL A 6 -12.74 -21.95 -40.13
N THR A 7 -14.00 -21.94 -40.56
CA THR A 7 -15.03 -21.07 -39.98
C THR A 7 -15.28 -21.39 -38.50
N ARG A 8 -15.35 -22.67 -38.12
CA ARG A 8 -15.53 -23.08 -36.72
C ARG A 8 -14.35 -22.64 -35.84
N ALA A 9 -13.12 -22.79 -36.33
CA ALA A 9 -11.93 -22.35 -35.61
C ALA A 9 -11.94 -20.84 -35.38
N MET A 10 -12.23 -20.03 -36.41
CA MET A 10 -12.31 -18.58 -36.27
C MET A 10 -13.39 -18.11 -35.29
N VAL A 11 -14.58 -18.74 -35.33
CA VAL A 11 -15.67 -18.41 -34.40
C VAL A 11 -15.28 -18.75 -32.96
N LEU A 12 -14.68 -19.92 -32.72
CA LEU A 12 -14.19 -20.30 -31.39
C LEU A 12 -13.13 -19.33 -30.87
N THR A 13 -12.17 -18.93 -31.71
CA THR A 13 -11.14 -17.96 -31.32
C THR A 13 -11.76 -16.60 -31.03
N ALA A 14 -12.68 -16.11 -31.85
CA ALA A 14 -13.36 -14.84 -31.63
C ALA A 14 -14.17 -14.83 -30.33
N VAL A 15 -14.92 -15.90 -30.04
CA VAL A 15 -15.69 -16.04 -28.79
C VAL A 15 -14.77 -16.12 -27.59
N THR A 16 -13.64 -16.83 -27.70
CA THR A 16 -12.67 -16.96 -26.61
C THR A 16 -11.99 -15.63 -26.31
N VAL A 17 -11.53 -14.91 -27.34
CA VAL A 17 -10.93 -13.57 -27.18
C VAL A 17 -11.96 -12.58 -26.63
N ALA A 18 -13.19 -12.58 -27.14
CA ALA A 18 -14.26 -11.73 -26.62
C ALA A 18 -14.60 -12.07 -25.16
N GLY A 19 -14.59 -13.36 -24.79
CA GLY A 19 -14.77 -13.81 -23.41
C GLY A 19 -13.64 -13.33 -22.50
N TRP A 20 -12.38 -13.42 -22.95
CA TRP A 20 -11.24 -12.90 -22.19
C TRP A 20 -11.24 -11.38 -22.09
N LEU A 21 -11.64 -10.65 -23.14
CA LEU A 21 -11.76 -9.19 -23.08
C LEU A 21 -12.91 -8.75 -22.16
N TYR A 22 -14.05 -9.43 -22.25
CA TYR A 22 -15.18 -9.21 -21.34
C TYR A 22 -14.78 -9.47 -19.89
N ILE A 23 -14.09 -10.59 -19.64
CA ILE A 23 -13.55 -10.90 -18.32
C ILE A 23 -12.52 -9.84 -17.92
N ALA A 24 -11.56 -9.43 -18.75
CA ALA A 24 -10.58 -8.41 -18.38
C ALA A 24 -11.22 -7.05 -18.07
N GLU A 25 -12.27 -6.67 -18.80
CA GLU A 25 -13.02 -5.43 -18.60
C GLU A 25 -13.94 -5.50 -17.35
N HIS A 26 -14.42 -6.69 -16.98
CA HIS A 26 -15.29 -6.91 -15.81
C HIS A 26 -14.59 -7.58 -14.60
N ALA A 27 -13.31 -7.95 -14.72
CA ALA A 27 -12.52 -8.57 -13.66
C ALA A 27 -11.93 -7.54 -12.69
N GLY A 28 -12.43 -6.31 -12.72
CA GLY A 28 -12.23 -5.31 -11.67
C GLY A 28 -12.95 -5.66 -10.38
N THR A 29 -12.83 -6.90 -9.89
CA THR A 29 -13.34 -7.29 -8.56
C THR A 29 -12.63 -8.48 -7.91
N TRP A 30 -11.71 -9.20 -8.58
CA TRP A 30 -10.98 -10.31 -7.95
C TRP A 30 -9.74 -9.78 -7.21
N GLY A 31 -9.97 -9.00 -6.15
CA GLY A 31 -8.91 -8.45 -5.29
C GLY A 31 -9.10 -6.98 -4.88
N GLU A 32 -10.25 -6.38 -5.18
CA GLU A 32 -10.53 -5.01 -4.77
C GLU A 32 -11.10 -5.01 -3.36
N GLY A 33 -10.27 -4.53 -2.44
CA GLY A 33 -10.66 -4.28 -1.07
C GLY A 33 -11.91 -3.41 -0.95
N GLU A 34 -12.61 -3.51 0.17
CA GLU A 34 -13.85 -2.74 0.40
C GLU A 34 -13.55 -1.24 0.49
N VAL A 35 -14.23 -0.42 -0.30
CA VAL A 35 -14.08 1.05 -0.25
C VAL A 35 -14.60 1.55 1.11
N MET A 36 -13.77 2.36 1.78
CA MET A 36 -14.11 2.98 3.05
C MET A 36 -14.64 4.40 2.81
N GLU A 37 -15.94 4.51 2.55
CA GLU A 37 -16.60 5.79 2.32
C GLU A 37 -16.72 6.63 3.61
N GLY A 38 -16.68 7.96 3.46
CA GLY A 38 -16.91 8.90 4.56
C GLY A 38 -15.82 8.91 5.64
N CYS A 39 -14.62 8.43 5.32
CA CYS A 39 -13.47 8.47 6.21
C CYS A 39 -12.58 9.68 5.89
N GLU A 40 -12.23 10.45 6.91
CA GLU A 40 -11.33 11.60 6.83
C GLU A 40 -10.04 11.34 7.62
N VAL A 41 -8.93 11.93 7.20
CA VAL A 41 -7.66 11.80 7.90
C VAL A 41 -7.70 12.61 9.19
N ALA A 42 -7.55 11.93 10.32
CA ALA A 42 -7.48 12.55 11.65
C ALA A 42 -6.03 12.87 12.03
N GLU A 43 -5.14 11.90 11.84
CA GLU A 43 -3.74 11.97 12.25
C GLU A 43 -2.87 11.01 11.43
N VAL A 44 -1.69 11.46 11.02
CA VAL A 44 -0.65 10.60 10.43
C VAL A 44 0.35 10.25 11.53
N ILE A 45 0.37 8.98 11.93
CA ILE A 45 1.16 8.49 13.08
C ILE A 45 2.60 8.22 12.65
N ASP A 46 2.77 7.45 11.58
CA ASP A 46 4.07 7.11 10.99
C ASP A 46 3.98 7.02 9.45
N THR A 47 5.05 6.62 8.78
CA THR A 47 5.15 6.53 7.29
C THR A 47 4.17 5.55 6.64
N ARG A 48 3.48 4.71 7.40
CA ARG A 48 2.45 3.78 6.89
C ARG A 48 1.19 3.72 7.75
N THR A 49 1.15 4.31 8.93
CA THR A 49 0.01 4.21 9.86
C THR A 49 -0.70 5.55 9.96
N VAL A 50 -2.01 5.52 9.73
CA VAL A 50 -2.88 6.69 9.73
C VAL A 50 -4.10 6.40 10.62
N ARG A 51 -4.55 7.41 11.36
CA ARG A 51 -5.84 7.39 12.04
C ARG A 51 -6.86 8.10 11.18
N LEU A 52 -7.96 7.42 10.90
CA LEU A 52 -9.10 7.96 10.17
C LEU A 52 -10.26 8.19 11.13
N MET A 53 -11.06 9.22 10.86
CA MET A 53 -12.39 9.40 11.42
C MET A 53 -13.41 8.99 10.37
N CYS A 54 -14.14 7.90 10.63
CA CYS A 54 -15.18 7.39 9.74
C CYS A 54 -16.54 7.59 10.42
N GLY A 55 -17.15 8.77 10.22
CA GLY A 55 -18.29 9.21 11.02
C GLY A 55 -17.90 9.49 12.47
N GLU A 56 -18.52 8.80 13.43
CA GLU A 56 -18.24 8.95 14.87
C GLU A 56 -17.16 7.99 15.39
N ALA A 57 -16.68 7.05 14.56
CA ALA A 57 -15.69 6.05 14.96
C ALA A 57 -14.30 6.44 14.46
N ASP A 58 -13.30 6.35 15.34
CA ASP A 58 -11.91 6.36 14.93
C ASP A 58 -11.49 4.97 14.43
N ARG A 59 -10.66 4.95 13.39
CA ARG A 59 -10.11 3.71 12.82
C ARG A 59 -8.63 3.88 12.55
N LEU A 60 -7.84 3.01 13.15
CA LEU A 60 -6.43 2.89 12.84
C LEU A 60 -6.27 2.07 11.56
N VAL A 61 -5.58 2.62 10.56
CA VAL A 61 -5.30 1.94 9.29
C VAL A 61 -3.81 1.90 9.03
N ARG A 62 -3.36 0.88 8.30
CA ARG A 62 -1.97 0.72 7.88
C ARG A 62 -1.91 0.47 6.37
N LEU A 63 -1.16 1.31 5.67
CA LEU A 63 -0.85 1.15 4.26
C LEU A 63 -0.12 -0.19 4.06
N GLU A 64 -0.66 -1.03 3.20
CA GLU A 64 -0.05 -2.31 2.83
C GLU A 64 1.04 -2.14 1.76
N GLY A 65 1.85 -3.18 1.59
CA GLY A 65 2.91 -3.20 0.58
C GLY A 65 4.16 -2.41 0.96
N LEU A 66 4.25 -1.90 2.20
CA LEU A 66 5.37 -1.07 2.67
C LEU A 66 6.17 -1.69 3.82
N GLY A 67 7.49 -1.78 3.63
CA GLY A 67 8.47 -1.79 4.71
C GLY A 67 8.95 -0.37 4.99
N VAL A 68 8.90 0.05 6.25
CA VAL A 68 9.27 1.41 6.69
C VAL A 68 10.20 1.33 7.90
N PRO A 69 10.97 2.38 8.21
CA PRO A 69 11.69 2.53 9.48
C PRO A 69 10.79 2.33 10.70
N ASP A 70 11.32 1.75 11.77
CA ASP A 70 10.63 1.78 13.06
C ASP A 70 10.95 3.11 13.76
N VAL A 71 9.95 3.97 13.90
CA VAL A 71 10.10 5.26 14.59
C VAL A 71 9.92 5.17 16.11
N GLY A 72 9.33 4.07 16.61
CA GLY A 72 9.16 3.83 18.05
C GLY A 72 10.43 3.29 18.70
N GLU A 73 11.15 2.43 17.98
CA GLU A 73 12.39 1.80 18.41
C GLU A 73 13.46 1.85 17.30
N PRO A 74 13.92 3.04 16.89
CA PRO A 74 14.89 3.18 15.79
C PRO A 74 16.25 2.59 16.19
N GLY A 75 16.92 1.92 15.25
CA GLY A 75 18.26 1.39 15.46
C GLY A 75 19.37 2.44 15.44
N CYS A 76 19.09 3.64 14.94
CA CYS A 76 20.01 4.79 14.87
C CYS A 76 19.25 6.09 14.55
N ASP A 77 19.91 7.23 14.77
CA ASP A 77 19.35 8.56 14.47
C ASP A 77 18.95 8.75 13.00
N ALA A 78 19.72 8.16 12.07
CA ALA A 78 19.41 8.24 10.64
C ALA A 78 18.09 7.55 10.30
N GLU A 79 17.81 6.41 10.92
CA GLU A 79 16.55 5.68 10.78
C GLU A 79 15.37 6.51 11.30
N LEU A 80 15.52 7.09 12.50
CA LEU A 80 14.50 7.96 13.10
C LEU A 80 14.18 9.18 12.21
N ALA A 81 15.22 9.86 11.72
CA ALA A 81 15.07 11.00 10.83
C ALA A 81 14.40 10.60 9.50
N HIS A 82 14.75 9.45 8.95
CA HIS A 82 14.14 8.94 7.71
C HIS A 82 12.66 8.58 7.91
N GLY A 83 12.31 7.96 9.03
CA GLY A 83 10.92 7.68 9.41
C GLY A 83 10.10 8.97 9.59
N ALA A 84 10.66 10.00 10.22
CA ALA A 84 10.00 11.31 10.34
C ALA A 84 9.77 11.97 8.98
N LEU A 85 10.76 11.91 8.08
CA LEU A 85 10.63 12.41 6.71
C LEU A 85 9.51 11.67 5.95
N GLY A 86 9.45 10.35 6.08
CA GLY A 86 8.39 9.54 5.48
C GLY A 86 6.99 9.89 5.98
N ARG A 87 6.83 10.04 7.30
CA ARG A 87 5.57 10.49 7.93
C ARG A 87 5.13 11.86 7.41
N ASP A 88 6.04 12.83 7.38
CA ASP A 88 5.72 14.19 6.95
C ASP A 88 5.41 14.24 5.46
N ARG A 89 6.08 13.41 4.65
CA ARG A 89 5.74 13.25 3.24
C ARG A 89 4.37 12.62 3.04
N LEU A 90 4.05 11.55 3.77
CA LEU A 90 2.72 10.93 3.71
C LEU A 90 1.62 11.95 4.05
N ARG A 91 1.83 12.80 5.06
CA ARG A 91 0.89 13.90 5.38
C ARG A 91 0.63 14.80 4.17
N VAL A 92 1.68 15.24 3.48
CA VAL A 92 1.53 16.07 2.27
C VAL A 92 0.78 15.33 1.16
N LEU A 93 1.07 14.04 0.95
CA LEU A 93 0.39 13.25 -0.07
C LEU A 93 -1.10 13.08 0.22
N LEU A 94 -1.48 12.93 1.50
CA LEU A 94 -2.87 12.79 1.90
C LEU A 94 -3.69 14.09 1.72
N GLU A 95 -3.03 15.23 1.53
CA GLU A 95 -3.65 16.53 1.26
C GLU A 95 -3.69 16.87 -0.24
N ASP A 96 -3.03 16.08 -1.10
CA ASP A 96 -2.78 16.40 -2.52
C ASP A 96 -4.02 16.22 -3.43
N GLY A 97 -5.10 15.62 -2.91
CA GLY A 97 -6.34 15.46 -3.68
C GLY A 97 -7.36 14.52 -3.05
N PRO A 98 -8.40 14.12 -3.82
CA PRO A 98 -9.37 13.14 -3.38
C PRO A 98 -8.71 11.81 -3.05
N LEU A 99 -8.97 11.33 -1.84
CA LEU A 99 -8.45 10.05 -1.35
C LEU A 99 -9.47 8.95 -1.55
N GLU A 100 -8.96 7.79 -1.96
CA GLU A 100 -9.73 6.56 -1.96
C GLU A 100 -9.04 5.53 -1.07
N TRP A 101 -9.75 5.11 -0.02
CA TRP A 101 -9.28 4.12 0.94
C TRP A 101 -9.95 2.79 0.63
N ARG A 102 -9.17 1.74 0.35
CA ARG A 102 -9.67 0.38 0.14
C ARG A 102 -9.10 -0.56 1.20
N ARG A 103 -9.99 -1.19 1.98
CA ARG A 103 -9.63 -2.21 2.97
C ARG A 103 -9.23 -3.50 2.26
N THR A 104 -7.96 -3.89 2.36
CA THR A 104 -7.42 -5.05 1.64
C THR A 104 -7.41 -6.34 2.48
N GLY A 105 -7.73 -6.23 3.77
CA GLY A 105 -7.82 -7.39 4.67
C GLY A 105 -8.43 -7.04 6.02
N GLU A 106 -8.34 -7.97 6.97
CA GLU A 106 -8.87 -7.78 8.32
C GLU A 106 -7.78 -7.40 9.32
N PRO A 107 -8.11 -6.57 10.34
CA PRO A 107 -7.20 -6.40 11.46
C PRO A 107 -7.01 -7.76 12.16
N MET A 108 -5.87 -7.92 12.85
CA MET A 108 -5.58 -9.15 13.57
C MET A 108 -6.64 -9.44 14.64
N GLU A 109 -7.28 -10.60 14.55
CA GLU A 109 -8.31 -11.01 15.52
C GLU A 109 -7.73 -11.11 16.94
N GLY A 110 -8.50 -10.62 17.92
CA GLY A 110 -8.15 -10.72 19.34
C GLY A 110 -7.06 -9.75 19.82
N VAL A 111 -6.50 -8.91 18.95
CA VAL A 111 -5.49 -7.90 19.31
C VAL A 111 -6.10 -6.50 19.18
N PRO A 112 -6.65 -5.93 20.26
CA PRO A 112 -7.22 -4.59 20.23
C PRO A 112 -6.17 -3.55 19.83
N GLY A 113 -6.58 -2.57 19.02
CA GLY A 113 -5.69 -1.53 18.51
C GLY A 113 -4.86 -1.93 17.29
N THR A 114 -5.07 -3.11 16.70
CA THR A 114 -4.38 -3.49 15.46
C THR A 114 -4.88 -2.65 14.27
N PRO A 115 -3.99 -2.00 13.51
CA PRO A 115 -4.39 -1.27 12.31
C PRO A 115 -5.03 -2.17 11.27
N VAL A 116 -6.09 -1.67 10.62
CA VAL A 116 -6.71 -2.32 9.46
C VAL A 116 -5.80 -2.15 8.23
N PRO A 117 -5.44 -3.23 7.52
CA PRO A 117 -4.69 -3.11 6.28
C PRO A 117 -5.49 -2.40 5.18
N VAL A 118 -4.89 -1.40 4.54
CA VAL A 118 -5.52 -0.63 3.46
C VAL A 118 -4.56 -0.37 2.30
N ARG A 119 -5.14 -0.22 1.10
CA ARG A 119 -4.54 0.52 -0.01
C ARG A 119 -5.14 1.92 -0.03
N VAL A 120 -4.31 2.92 -0.29
CA VAL A 120 -4.76 4.31 -0.44
C VAL A 120 -4.24 4.87 -1.77
N THR A 121 -5.14 5.50 -2.51
CA THR A 121 -4.81 6.19 -3.77
C THR A 121 -5.19 7.67 -3.70
N VAL A 122 -4.39 8.50 -4.36
CA VAL A 122 -4.72 9.89 -4.69
C VAL A 122 -4.85 9.96 -6.21
N GLY A 123 -6.07 10.25 -6.69
CA GLY A 123 -6.40 10.01 -8.09
C GLY A 123 -6.14 8.54 -8.45
N ASP A 124 -5.30 8.30 -9.47
CA ASP A 124 -4.93 6.96 -9.93
C ASP A 124 -3.59 6.45 -9.35
N GLU A 125 -2.93 7.20 -8.46
CA GLU A 125 -1.63 6.83 -7.90
C GLU A 125 -1.77 6.23 -6.49
N ASN A 126 -1.25 5.00 -6.33
CA ASN A 126 -1.10 4.36 -5.02
C ASN A 126 0.02 5.03 -4.22
N LEU A 127 -0.30 5.51 -3.02
CA LEU A 127 0.66 6.23 -2.19
C LEU A 127 1.80 5.33 -1.70
N ALA A 128 1.56 4.03 -1.53
CA ALA A 128 2.62 3.09 -1.17
C ALA A 128 3.72 3.06 -2.25
N ASP A 129 3.32 2.89 -3.51
CA ASP A 129 4.23 2.85 -4.64
C ASP A 129 4.98 4.19 -4.81
N ARG A 130 4.31 5.30 -4.50
CA ARG A 130 4.95 6.62 -4.49
C ARG A 130 6.00 6.76 -3.40
N LEU A 131 5.71 6.35 -2.16
CA LEU A 131 6.67 6.39 -1.05
C LEU A 131 7.91 5.53 -1.32
N VAL A 132 7.73 4.35 -1.93
CA VAL A 132 8.84 3.50 -2.38
C VAL A 132 9.67 4.19 -3.45
N ARG A 133 9.03 4.78 -4.47
CA ARG A 133 9.70 5.49 -5.57
C ARG A 133 10.48 6.72 -5.08
N GLU A 134 9.97 7.40 -4.07
CA GLU A 134 10.62 8.52 -3.39
C GLU A 134 11.72 8.08 -2.42
N GLY A 135 11.91 6.77 -2.22
CA GLY A 135 12.96 6.19 -1.38
C GLY A 135 12.69 6.30 0.13
N LEU A 136 11.44 6.58 0.53
CA LEU A 136 11.00 6.73 1.92
C LEU A 136 10.48 5.44 2.54
N ALA A 137 10.31 4.42 1.71
CA ALA A 137 9.90 3.08 2.07
C ALA A 137 10.53 2.06 1.11
N VAL A 138 10.38 0.78 1.42
CA VAL A 138 10.69 -0.34 0.54
C VAL A 138 9.44 -1.17 0.31
N GLU A 139 9.39 -1.94 -0.78
CA GLU A 139 8.28 -2.87 -1.00
C GLU A 139 8.25 -3.96 0.09
N ALA A 140 7.07 -4.23 0.64
CA ALA A 140 6.89 -5.29 1.62
C ALA A 140 6.84 -6.67 0.92
N GLY A 141 7.68 -7.59 1.40
CA GLY A 141 7.86 -8.92 0.82
C GLY A 141 9.20 -9.04 0.09
N GLY A 142 9.94 -10.13 0.32
CA GLY A 142 11.31 -10.30 -0.17
C GLY A 142 12.36 -9.65 0.75
N GLU A 143 13.38 -9.01 0.17
CA GLU A 143 14.49 -8.36 0.91
C GLU A 143 14.03 -7.13 1.73
N GLY A 144 12.90 -6.50 1.35
CA GLY A 144 12.34 -5.32 2.01
C GLY A 144 11.82 -5.54 3.45
N ALA A 145 11.45 -6.78 3.79
CA ALA A 145 10.96 -7.13 5.14
C ALA A 145 12.08 -7.29 6.19
N LYS A 146 13.36 -7.24 5.76
CA LYS A 146 14.55 -7.42 6.62
C LYS A 146 15.60 -6.34 6.39
N VAL A 147 15.17 -5.15 5.99
CA VAL A 147 16.09 -4.03 5.76
C VAL A 147 16.62 -3.55 7.11
N ASN A 148 17.95 -3.59 7.28
CA ASN A 148 18.60 -2.77 8.29
C ASN A 148 18.63 -1.33 7.75
N TRP A 149 17.78 -0.46 8.31
CA TRP A 149 17.67 0.93 7.87
C TRP A 149 18.93 1.72 8.16
N CYS A 150 19.63 1.46 9.26
CA CYS A 150 20.88 2.11 9.57
C CYS A 150 21.95 1.81 8.52
N ASP A 151 22.11 0.53 8.15
CA ASP A 151 23.05 0.15 7.09
C ASP A 151 22.63 0.73 5.73
N ARG A 152 21.33 0.67 5.41
CA ARG A 152 20.79 1.19 4.15
C ARG A 152 21.00 2.69 3.99
N LEU A 153 20.84 3.44 5.08
CA LEU A 153 20.99 4.89 5.12
C LEU A 153 22.46 5.31 5.30
N GLY A 154 23.38 4.35 5.42
CA GLY A 154 24.81 4.63 5.62
C GLY A 154 25.10 5.29 6.96
N ALA A 155 24.30 4.98 8.00
CA ALA A 155 24.53 5.49 9.34
C ALA A 155 25.92 5.05 9.81
N PRO A 156 26.74 5.96 10.36
CA PRO A 156 27.97 5.55 11.02
C PRO A 156 27.60 4.64 12.19
N VAL A 157 28.27 3.50 12.31
CA VAL A 157 28.15 2.62 13.48
C VAL A 157 28.50 3.48 14.70
N GLU A 158 27.51 3.76 15.56
CA GLU A 158 27.77 4.49 16.80
C GLU A 158 28.66 3.59 17.68
N VAL A 159 29.95 3.93 17.74
CA VAL A 159 30.87 3.33 18.68
C VAL A 159 30.39 3.76 20.06
N GLU A 160 29.82 2.82 20.81
CA GLU A 160 29.45 2.94 22.21
C GLU A 160 30.58 3.66 22.96
N LYS A 161 30.29 4.83 23.52
CA LYS A 161 31.23 5.53 24.40
C LYS A 161 31.21 4.82 25.75
N ASP A 162 32.33 4.16 26.06
CA ASP A 162 32.69 3.62 27.38
C ASP A 162 32.39 4.58 28.54
#